data_AF-A0A851JSB2-F1
#
_entry.id   AF-A0A851JSB2-F1
#
_cell.length_a   1.000
_cell.length_b   1.000
_cell.length_c   1.000
_cell.angle_alpha   90.00
_cell.angle_beta   90.00
_cell.angle_gamma   90.00
#
_symmetry.space_group_name_H-M   'P 1'
#
loop_
_entity.id
_entity.type
_entity.pdbx_description
1 polymer ?
#
loop_
_entity_poly.entity_id
_entity_poly.type
_entity_poly.pdbx_seq_one_letter_code
_entity_poly.pdbx_strand_id
1 'polypeptide(L)'
;SQSEQQILSSQLECAQSIKDGVLQEARCAESDRVALFPQHGSGALTHTQSALKLLQVETETLYNKGDSEDLYVTNILYEREVTKREVTGAEVTELLWKLCLAHSASYETADLFMTLVFKLRHLSLEALRALWQRSSFKCRDNWQPLIDALPSCATEACVVLMKDLIASGEVEEDKAEYFFWSFAFIPNPTSGMIDSLAPLLKSPRASQSCFLGVTALVHGFCLAHSSCETVPAVQSVVRILGKFLGGNCTVQDSEHLSKMQLVLKAIGNAGLAAAPLAAALGSCAALRRHPLELRLAAVQALRRLPCSARVSELLPRGA
;
A
#
# COMPACT_ATOMS: atom_id res chain seq x y z
N SER A 1 2.12 4.48 30.14
CA SER A 1 0.98 3.84 29.45
C SER A 1 0.39 4.84 28.48
N GLN A 2 0.69 4.73 27.19
CA GLN A 2 -0.01 5.51 26.17
C GLN A 2 -1.28 4.73 25.84
N SER A 3 -2.43 5.27 26.27
CA SER A 3 -3.72 4.83 25.76
C SER A 3 -3.67 5.01 24.25
N GLU A 4 -3.79 3.93 23.48
CA GLU A 4 -4.10 4.02 22.06
C GLU A 4 -5.35 4.90 21.94
N GLN A 5 -5.21 6.03 21.25
CA GLN A 5 -6.36 6.89 20.98
C GLN A 5 -7.23 6.15 19.97
N GLN A 6 -8.32 5.58 20.45
CA GLN A 6 -9.27 4.88 19.61
C GLN A 6 -10.01 5.92 18.75
N ILE A 7 -9.58 6.04 17.49
CA ILE A 7 -10.11 7.02 16.52
C ILE A 7 -11.56 6.72 16.14
N LEU A 8 -11.96 5.45 16.18
CA LEU A 8 -13.32 4.97 15.89
C LEU A 8 -13.86 4.17 17.09
N SER A 9 -14.98 4.62 17.64
CA SER A 9 -15.75 3.91 18.66
C SER A 9 -17.08 3.49 18.07
N SER A 10 -17.32 2.18 18.01
CA SER A 10 -18.55 1.58 17.49
C SER A 10 -19.29 0.84 18.60
N GLN A 11 -20.61 0.97 18.64
CA GLN A 11 -21.50 0.28 19.59
C GLN A 11 -22.73 -0.23 18.85
N LEU A 12 -23.15 -1.45 19.15
CA LEU A 12 -24.37 -2.07 18.60
C LEU A 12 -25.15 -2.70 19.75
N GLU A 13 -26.39 -2.27 19.94
CA GLU A 13 -27.32 -2.82 20.91
C GLU A 13 -28.55 -3.37 20.20
N CYS A 14 -28.90 -4.63 20.46
CA CYS A 14 -30.07 -5.28 19.88
C CYS A 14 -30.96 -5.86 20.97
N ALA A 15 -32.27 -5.57 20.91
CA ALA A 15 -33.31 -6.18 21.72
C ALA A 15 -34.18 -7.08 20.84
N GLN A 16 -34.33 -8.34 21.24
CA GLN A 16 -35.12 -9.34 20.51
C GLN A 16 -36.24 -9.89 21.39
N SER A 17 -37.42 -10.06 20.81
CA SER A 17 -38.58 -10.72 21.42
C SER A 17 -38.85 -12.01 20.66
N ILE A 18 -38.72 -13.14 21.36
CA ILE A 18 -38.91 -14.48 20.80
C ILE A 18 -40.07 -15.14 21.54
N LYS A 19 -41.02 -15.67 20.77
CA LYS A 19 -42.17 -16.41 21.31
C LYS A 19 -42.30 -17.73 20.57
N ASP A 20 -42.41 -18.82 21.32
CA ASP A 20 -42.55 -20.18 20.79
C ASP A 20 -41.43 -20.56 19.78
N GLY A 21 -40.21 -20.08 20.02
CA GLY A 21 -39.06 -20.30 19.13
C GLY A 21 -39.04 -19.42 17.88
N VAL A 22 -40.02 -18.55 17.68
CA VAL A 22 -40.14 -17.65 16.53
C VAL A 22 -39.84 -16.20 16.93
N LEU A 23 -38.97 -15.55 16.17
CA LEU A 23 -38.65 -14.12 16.34
C LEU A 23 -39.89 -13.28 16.04
N GLN A 24 -40.44 -12.60 17.06
CA GLN A 24 -41.60 -11.72 16.93
C GLN A 24 -41.17 -10.29 16.57
N GLU A 25 -40.09 -9.82 17.18
CA GLU A 25 -39.56 -8.48 16.96
C GLU A 25 -38.07 -8.44 17.26
N ALA A 26 -37.31 -7.72 16.45
CA ALA A 26 -35.92 -7.34 16.73
C ALA A 26 -35.78 -5.84 16.50
N ARG A 27 -35.14 -5.14 17.44
CA ARG A 27 -34.79 -3.73 17.32
C ARG A 27 -33.31 -3.59 17.62
N CYS A 28 -32.56 -2.98 16.72
CA CYS A 28 -31.16 -2.69 16.93
C CYS A 28 -30.88 -1.20 16.79
N ALA A 29 -29.96 -0.69 17.60
CA ALA A 29 -29.40 0.64 17.51
C ALA A 29 -27.87 0.52 17.41
N GLU A 30 -27.31 1.07 16.35
CA GLU A 30 -25.88 1.13 16.09
C GLU A 30 -25.41 2.58 16.15
N SER A 31 -24.27 2.82 16.78
CA SER A 31 -23.64 4.15 16.82
C SER A 31 -22.14 4.05 16.55
N ASP A 32 -21.68 4.80 15.55
CA ASP A 32 -20.27 4.89 15.17
C ASP A 32 -19.78 6.31 15.33
N ARG A 33 -18.81 6.51 16.22
CA ARG A 33 -18.19 7.81 16.46
C ARG A 33 -16.76 7.82 15.98
N VAL A 34 -16.47 8.69 15.02
CA VAL A 34 -15.11 8.99 14.55
C VAL A 34 -14.66 10.31 15.16
N ALA A 35 -13.56 10.30 15.91
CA ALA A 35 -12.97 11.51 16.48
C ALA A 35 -11.47 11.54 16.20
N LEU A 36 -11.06 12.39 15.26
CA LEU A 36 -9.65 12.56 14.89
C LEU A 36 -8.86 13.30 15.98
N PHE A 37 -9.53 14.21 16.71
CA PHE A 37 -8.95 14.95 17.83
C PHE A 37 -9.96 15.02 18.98
N PRO A 38 -9.87 14.11 19.96
CA PRO A 38 -10.83 14.01 21.07
C PRO A 38 -11.05 15.33 21.82
N GLN A 39 -10.03 16.21 21.84
CA GLN A 39 -10.02 17.46 22.60
C GLN A 39 -10.62 18.66 21.86
N HIS A 40 -10.89 18.57 20.55
CA HIS A 40 -11.31 19.72 19.74
C HIS A 40 -12.75 19.65 19.22
N GLY A 41 -13.56 18.69 19.70
CA GLY A 41 -14.97 18.57 19.34
C GLY A 41 -15.24 18.26 17.86
N SER A 42 -14.20 17.97 17.07
CA SER A 42 -14.30 17.62 15.66
C SER A 42 -14.42 16.10 15.50
N GLY A 43 -15.55 15.65 14.99
CA GLY A 43 -15.84 14.24 14.75
C GLY A 43 -17.16 14.04 14.01
N ALA A 44 -17.37 12.83 13.51
CA ALA A 44 -18.61 12.41 12.88
C ALA A 44 -19.28 11.35 13.77
N LEU A 45 -20.60 11.42 13.90
CA LEU A 45 -21.42 10.41 14.55
C LEU A 45 -22.41 9.87 13.53
N THR A 46 -22.34 8.58 13.26
CA THR A 46 -23.39 7.85 12.54
C THR A 46 -24.24 7.12 13.58
N HIS A 47 -25.56 7.16 13.41
CA HIS A 47 -26.49 6.43 14.26
C HIS A 47 -27.55 5.76 13.38
N THR A 48 -27.60 4.44 13.43
CA THR A 48 -28.47 3.60 12.61
C THR A 48 -29.46 2.87 13.51
N GLN A 49 -30.73 2.88 13.17
CA GLN A 49 -31.76 2.11 13.85
C GLN A 49 -32.41 1.14 12.87
N SER A 50 -32.49 -0.12 13.24
CA SER A 50 -33.17 -1.15 12.45
C SER A 50 -34.22 -1.86 13.30
N ALA A 51 -35.36 -2.16 12.68
CA ALA A 51 -36.45 -2.87 13.32
C ALA A 51 -37.04 -3.90 12.36
N LEU A 52 -37.14 -5.13 12.83
CA LEU A 52 -37.79 -6.24 12.15
C LEU A 52 -38.94 -6.72 13.02
N LYS A 53 -40.14 -6.85 12.44
CA LYS A 53 -41.33 -7.30 13.18
C LYS A 53 -42.10 -8.33 12.37
N LEU A 54 -42.44 -9.44 13.01
CA LEU A 54 -43.32 -10.45 12.45
C LEU A 54 -44.74 -9.90 12.40
N LEU A 55 -45.29 -9.83 11.19
CA LEU A 55 -46.65 -9.37 10.96
C LEU A 55 -47.63 -10.55 10.83
N GLN A 56 -47.25 -11.57 10.07
CA GLN A 56 -48.08 -12.73 9.79
C GLN A 56 -47.19 -13.94 9.47
N VAL A 57 -47.70 -15.14 9.78
CA VAL A 57 -47.11 -16.42 9.37
C VAL A 57 -48.09 -17.05 8.40
N GLU A 58 -47.62 -17.41 7.20
CA GLU A 58 -48.41 -18.06 6.16
C GLU A 58 -47.88 -19.47 5.90
N THR A 59 -48.76 -20.42 5.59
CA THR A 59 -48.39 -21.76 5.16
C THR A 59 -47.80 -21.72 3.75
N GLU A 60 -46.64 -22.35 3.59
CA GLU A 60 -45.80 -22.36 2.39
C GLU A 60 -46.59 -22.60 1.09
N THR A 61 -46.57 -21.63 0.18
CA THR A 61 -46.89 -21.85 -1.23
C THR A 61 -45.61 -22.31 -1.94
N LEU A 62 -45.72 -23.27 -2.86
CA LEU A 62 -44.59 -23.80 -3.63
C LEU A 62 -43.91 -22.66 -4.41
N TYR A 63 -42.89 -22.04 -3.83
CA TYR A 63 -42.02 -21.12 -4.53
C TYR A 63 -41.09 -21.95 -5.41
N ASN A 64 -41.21 -21.77 -6.73
CA ASN A 64 -40.15 -22.17 -7.64
C ASN A 64 -38.89 -21.42 -7.19
N LYS A 65 -37.92 -22.13 -6.60
CA LYS A 65 -36.56 -21.62 -6.47
C LYS A 65 -36.10 -21.31 -7.89
N GLY A 66 -36.08 -20.03 -8.24
CA GLY A 66 -35.41 -19.61 -9.47
C GLY A 66 -33.98 -20.10 -9.38
N ASP A 67 -33.55 -20.93 -10.33
CA ASP A 67 -32.15 -21.25 -10.51
C ASP A 67 -31.42 -19.93 -10.75
N SER A 68 -30.80 -19.42 -9.69
CA SER A 68 -29.92 -18.27 -9.77
C SER A 68 -28.51 -18.83 -9.77
N GLU A 69 -28.03 -19.17 -10.97
CA GLU A 69 -26.70 -19.73 -11.22
C GLU A 69 -25.56 -18.82 -10.72
N ASP A 70 -25.87 -17.56 -10.36
CA ASP A 70 -24.91 -16.54 -9.91
C ASP A 70 -24.85 -16.33 -8.38
N LEU A 71 -25.51 -17.17 -7.57
CA LEU A 71 -25.44 -17.06 -6.11
C LEU A 71 -24.35 -17.96 -5.51
N TYR A 72 -23.51 -17.38 -4.67
CA TYR A 72 -22.56 -18.12 -3.81
C TYR A 72 -22.90 -17.89 -2.34
N VAL A 73 -22.74 -18.93 -1.53
CA VAL A 73 -23.02 -18.87 -0.09
C VAL A 73 -21.75 -18.50 0.65
N THR A 74 -21.79 -17.40 1.39
CA THR A 74 -20.71 -17.00 2.32
C THR A 74 -21.25 -16.90 3.75
N ASN A 75 -20.40 -16.43 4.66
CA ASN A 75 -20.79 -16.20 6.04
C ASN A 75 -21.62 -14.90 6.17
N ILE A 76 -22.11 -14.60 7.37
CA ILE A 76 -22.95 -13.41 7.63
C ILE A 76 -22.14 -12.10 7.73
N LEU A 77 -20.81 -12.14 7.62
CA LEU A 77 -20.01 -10.91 7.66
C LEU A 77 -20.27 -10.10 6.40
N TYR A 78 -20.28 -8.77 6.56
CA TYR A 78 -20.45 -7.87 5.43
C TYR A 78 -19.35 -8.12 4.39
N GLU A 79 -19.77 -8.55 3.21
CA GLU A 79 -18.93 -8.65 2.03
C GLU A 79 -19.16 -7.41 1.18
N ARG A 80 -18.10 -6.62 0.99
CA ARG A 80 -18.20 -5.39 0.21
C ARG A 80 -18.42 -5.74 -1.25
N GLU A 81 -19.58 -5.38 -1.78
CA GLU A 81 -19.78 -5.36 -3.22
C GLU A 81 -18.79 -4.37 -3.86
N VAL A 82 -17.82 -4.92 -4.58
CA VAL A 82 -16.95 -4.12 -5.46
C VAL A 82 -17.76 -3.87 -6.72
N THR A 83 -18.65 -2.89 -6.67
CA THR A 83 -19.27 -2.36 -7.89
C THR A 83 -18.14 -1.81 -8.75
N LYS A 84 -17.75 -2.57 -9.78
CA LYS A 84 -16.85 -2.11 -10.83
C LYS A 84 -17.58 -1.04 -11.63
N ARG A 85 -17.64 0.19 -11.10
CA ARG A 85 -18.05 1.33 -11.90
C ARG A 85 -16.97 1.51 -12.96
N GLU A 86 -17.30 1.18 -14.19
CA GLU A 86 -16.43 1.46 -15.33
C GLU A 86 -16.32 2.97 -15.49
N VAL A 87 -15.18 3.52 -15.06
CA VAL A 87 -14.83 4.89 -15.38
C VAL A 87 -14.29 4.89 -16.80
N THR A 88 -14.96 5.63 -17.69
CA THR A 88 -14.49 5.76 -19.06
C THR A 88 -13.32 6.76 -19.13
N GLY A 89 -12.40 6.55 -20.07
CA GLY A 89 -11.31 7.51 -20.30
C GLY A 89 -11.80 8.91 -20.69
N ALA A 90 -13.04 9.05 -21.19
CA ALA A 90 -13.64 10.32 -21.54
C ALA A 90 -13.91 11.21 -20.30
N GLU A 91 -14.42 10.62 -19.20
CA GLU A 91 -14.63 11.35 -17.94
C GLU A 91 -13.31 11.94 -17.39
N VAL A 92 -12.23 11.15 -17.48
CA VAL A 92 -10.89 11.59 -17.06
C VAL A 92 -10.34 12.68 -17.98
N THR A 93 -10.68 12.64 -19.27
CA THR A 93 -10.33 13.69 -20.24
C THR A 93 -10.90 15.04 -19.89
N GLU A 94 -12.18 15.07 -19.51
CA GLU A 94 -12.82 16.32 -19.13
C GLU A 94 -12.18 16.94 -17.87
N LEU A 95 -11.86 16.11 -16.88
CA LEU A 95 -11.21 16.56 -15.64
C LEU A 95 -9.79 17.09 -15.89
N LEU A 96 -9.01 16.39 -16.70
CA LEU A 96 -7.67 16.82 -17.08
C LEU A 96 -7.74 18.18 -17.80
N TRP A 97 -8.65 18.34 -18.76
CA TRP A 97 -8.86 19.61 -19.45
C TRP A 97 -9.20 20.76 -18.49
N LYS A 98 -10.13 20.55 -17.55
CA LYS A 98 -10.51 21.56 -16.54
C LYS A 98 -9.31 21.98 -15.68
N LEU A 99 -8.50 21.03 -15.23
CA LEU A 99 -7.31 21.30 -14.43
C LEU A 99 -6.23 22.04 -15.22
N CYS A 100 -6.11 21.79 -16.52
CA CYS A 100 -5.14 22.49 -17.37
C CYS A 100 -5.47 23.95 -17.61
N LEU A 101 -6.76 24.30 -17.53
CA LEU A 101 -7.25 25.67 -17.59
C LEU A 101 -7.25 26.36 -16.21
N ALA A 102 -7.01 25.63 -15.12
CA ALA A 102 -6.93 26.22 -13.80
C ALA A 102 -5.58 26.98 -13.63
N HIS A 103 -5.67 28.28 -13.35
CA HIS A 103 -4.49 29.15 -13.25
C HIS A 103 -4.03 29.39 -11.81
N SER A 104 -4.75 28.88 -10.81
CA SER A 104 -4.45 29.13 -9.39
C SER A 104 -4.70 27.90 -8.52
N ALA A 105 -3.92 27.81 -7.43
CA ALA A 105 -4.11 26.83 -6.36
C ALA A 105 -5.29 27.28 -5.47
N SER A 106 -6.51 27.03 -5.95
CA SER A 106 -7.75 27.27 -5.21
C SER A 106 -8.33 25.96 -4.65
N TYR A 107 -9.32 26.06 -3.76
CA TYR A 107 -10.02 24.87 -3.24
C TYR A 107 -10.73 24.09 -4.35
N GLU A 108 -11.25 24.77 -5.36
CA GLU A 108 -11.89 24.17 -6.53
C GLU A 108 -10.86 23.38 -7.37
N THR A 109 -9.66 23.92 -7.58
CA THR A 109 -8.58 23.20 -8.26
C THR A 109 -8.15 21.95 -7.47
N ALA A 110 -8.09 22.05 -6.14
CA ALA A 110 -7.78 20.91 -5.28
C ALA A 110 -8.87 19.83 -5.33
N ASP A 111 -10.15 20.21 -5.34
CA ASP A 111 -11.28 19.28 -5.49
C ASP A 111 -11.27 18.57 -6.85
N LEU A 112 -11.01 19.31 -7.93
CA LEU A 112 -10.84 18.72 -9.27
C LEU A 112 -9.67 17.71 -9.32
N PHE A 113 -8.55 18.03 -8.68
CA PHE A 113 -7.39 17.14 -8.61
C PHE A 113 -7.70 15.88 -7.80
N MET A 114 -8.37 16.01 -6.65
CA MET A 114 -8.80 14.86 -5.86
C MET A 114 -9.78 13.98 -6.63
N THR A 115 -10.73 14.59 -7.34
CA THR A 115 -11.67 13.88 -8.22
C THR A 115 -10.93 13.12 -9.32
N LEU A 116 -9.92 13.73 -9.95
CA LEU A 116 -9.05 13.05 -10.92
C LEU A 116 -8.40 11.81 -10.29
N VAL A 117 -7.77 11.95 -9.12
CA VAL A 117 -7.13 10.82 -8.42
C VAL A 117 -8.13 9.68 -8.14
N PHE A 118 -9.34 10.01 -7.66
CA PHE A 118 -10.39 9.01 -7.44
C PHE A 118 -10.79 8.29 -8.73
N LYS A 119 -10.88 9.01 -9.86
CA LYS A 119 -11.21 8.41 -11.16
C LYS A 119 -10.08 7.51 -11.68
N LEU A 120 -8.81 7.93 -11.54
CA LEU A 120 -7.65 7.13 -11.93
C LEU A 120 -7.61 5.77 -11.21
N ARG A 121 -8.02 5.72 -9.94
CA ARG A 121 -8.07 4.47 -9.14
C ARG A 121 -8.97 3.38 -9.75
N HIS A 122 -9.92 3.75 -10.60
CA HIS A 122 -10.88 2.83 -11.20
C HIS A 122 -10.50 2.44 -12.64
N LEU A 123 -9.43 3.01 -13.20
CA LEU A 123 -8.98 2.68 -14.56
C LEU A 123 -8.14 1.39 -14.56
N SER A 124 -8.33 0.57 -15.61
CA SER A 124 -7.43 -0.54 -15.89
C SER A 124 -6.07 -0.03 -16.38
N LEU A 125 -5.07 -0.92 -16.38
CA LEU A 125 -3.74 -0.58 -16.92
C LEU A 125 -3.81 -0.22 -18.41
N GLU A 126 -4.63 -0.91 -19.19
CA GLU A 126 -4.84 -0.63 -20.62
C GLU A 126 -5.47 0.75 -20.81
N ALA A 127 -6.47 1.10 -19.99
CA ALA A 127 -7.10 2.42 -20.03
C ALA A 127 -6.12 3.52 -19.63
N LEU A 128 -5.29 3.31 -18.60
CA LEU A 128 -4.24 4.24 -18.19
C LEU A 128 -3.16 4.44 -19.29
N ARG A 129 -2.73 3.35 -19.94
CA ARG A 129 -1.79 3.43 -21.08
C ARG A 129 -2.42 4.15 -22.26
N ALA A 130 -3.68 3.86 -22.59
CA ALA A 130 -4.40 4.57 -23.65
C ALA A 130 -4.59 6.06 -23.34
N LEU A 131 -4.82 6.40 -22.06
CA LEU A 131 -4.85 7.77 -21.57
C LEU A 131 -3.49 8.44 -21.79
N TRP A 132 -2.40 7.78 -21.39
CA TRP A 132 -1.04 8.30 -21.56
C TRP A 132 -0.64 8.45 -23.03
N GLN A 133 -1.11 7.62 -23.96
CA GLN A 133 -0.71 7.76 -25.37
C GLN A 133 -1.46 8.87 -26.13
N ARG A 134 -2.56 9.39 -25.56
CA ARG A 134 -3.37 10.42 -26.21
C ARG A 134 -2.73 11.79 -26.04
N SER A 135 -2.38 12.43 -27.16
CA SER A 135 -1.76 13.77 -27.19
C SER A 135 -2.61 14.86 -26.56
N SER A 136 -3.94 14.69 -26.49
CA SER A 136 -4.89 15.64 -25.87
C SER A 136 -4.67 15.88 -24.38
N PHE A 137 -3.87 15.05 -23.71
CA PHE A 137 -3.57 15.17 -22.27
C PHE A 137 -2.24 15.87 -21.97
N LYS A 138 -1.50 16.27 -23.00
CA LYS A 138 -0.30 17.11 -22.84
C LYS A 138 -0.74 18.55 -22.63
N CYS A 139 -1.01 18.93 -21.39
CA CYS A 139 -1.17 20.34 -21.09
C CYS A 139 0.20 20.99 -21.07
N ARG A 140 0.39 22.05 -21.87
CA ARG A 140 1.68 22.75 -22.00
C ARG A 140 2.85 21.79 -22.32
N ASP A 141 2.58 20.76 -23.13
CA ASP A 141 3.56 19.79 -23.61
C ASP A 141 4.26 18.89 -22.56
N ASN A 142 3.84 18.90 -21.28
CA ASN A 142 4.59 18.25 -20.19
C ASN A 142 3.83 17.20 -19.35
N TRP A 143 2.71 16.67 -19.86
CA TRP A 143 1.87 15.64 -19.19
C TRP A 143 1.30 16.00 -17.82
N GLN A 144 1.43 17.25 -17.37
CA GLN A 144 0.71 17.73 -16.20
C GLN A 144 -0.77 17.94 -16.55
N PRO A 145 -1.71 17.71 -15.61
CA PRO A 145 -1.51 17.30 -14.22
C PRO A 145 -1.52 15.76 -14.01
N LEU A 146 -1.61 14.96 -15.09
CA LEU A 146 -1.70 13.50 -14.98
C LEU A 146 -0.48 12.90 -14.28
N ILE A 147 0.72 13.35 -14.67
CA ILE A 147 1.98 12.89 -14.05
C ILE A 147 2.01 13.16 -12.54
N ASP A 148 1.44 14.28 -12.10
CA ASP A 148 1.43 14.67 -10.68
C ASP A 148 0.36 13.88 -9.89
N ALA A 149 -0.69 13.41 -10.56
CA ALA A 149 -1.78 12.62 -9.96
C ALA A 149 -1.44 11.13 -9.80
N LEU A 150 -0.58 10.56 -10.67
CA LEU A 150 -0.24 9.13 -10.65
C LEU A 150 0.26 8.62 -9.29
N PRO A 151 1.18 9.32 -8.59
CA PRO A 151 1.62 8.97 -7.23
C PRO A 151 0.49 8.84 -6.20
N SER A 152 -0.58 9.64 -6.34
CA SER A 152 -1.71 9.64 -5.41
C SER A 152 -2.77 8.58 -5.74
N CYS A 153 -2.71 8.01 -6.94
CA CYS A 153 -3.62 6.94 -7.38
C CYS A 153 -3.46 5.70 -6.50
N ALA A 154 -2.21 5.28 -6.23
CA ALA A 154 -1.87 4.18 -5.32
C ALA A 154 -2.56 2.83 -5.62
N THR A 155 -2.93 2.56 -6.88
CA THR A 155 -3.39 1.25 -7.36
C THR A 155 -2.28 0.52 -8.11
N GLU A 156 -2.41 -0.81 -8.24
CA GLU A 156 -1.40 -1.63 -8.92
C GLU A 156 -1.22 -1.19 -10.38
N ALA A 157 -2.32 -0.88 -11.09
CA ALA A 157 -2.27 -0.39 -12.46
C ALA A 157 -1.49 0.94 -12.58
N CYS A 158 -1.69 1.87 -11.64
CA CYS A 158 -0.95 3.12 -11.59
C CYS A 158 0.54 2.90 -11.29
N VAL A 159 0.88 1.97 -10.38
CA VAL A 159 2.28 1.61 -10.08
C VAL A 159 2.98 0.99 -11.29
N VAL A 160 2.31 0.07 -11.99
CA VAL A 160 2.86 -0.55 -13.20
C VAL A 160 3.07 0.50 -14.29
N LEU A 161 2.14 1.44 -14.50
CA LEU A 161 2.35 2.54 -15.44
C LEU A 161 3.56 3.40 -15.03
N MET A 162 3.65 3.84 -13.77
CA MET A 162 4.80 4.62 -13.28
C MET A 162 6.12 3.88 -13.54
N LYS A 163 6.17 2.57 -13.27
CA LYS A 163 7.32 1.72 -13.54
C LYS A 163 7.66 1.64 -15.03
N ASP A 164 6.66 1.55 -15.91
CA ASP A 164 6.88 1.52 -17.35
C ASP A 164 7.45 2.84 -17.86
N LEU A 165 6.92 3.98 -17.39
CA LEU A 165 7.41 5.31 -17.75
C LEU A 165 8.87 5.56 -17.32
N ILE A 166 9.22 5.11 -16.11
CA ILE A 166 10.61 5.17 -15.61
C ILE A 166 11.51 4.28 -16.48
N ALA A 167 11.06 3.07 -16.82
CA ALA A 167 11.86 2.12 -17.59
C ALA A 167 12.04 2.56 -19.06
N SER A 168 11.05 3.21 -19.66
CA SER A 168 11.13 3.74 -21.03
C SER A 168 11.88 5.07 -21.12
N GLY A 169 12.07 5.77 -19.99
CA GLY A 169 12.67 7.11 -19.97
C GLY A 169 11.74 8.20 -20.50
N GLU A 170 10.43 7.98 -20.46
CA GLU A 170 9.41 8.96 -20.86
C GLU A 170 9.17 10.04 -19.81
N VAL A 171 9.71 9.86 -18.60
CA VAL A 171 9.67 10.85 -17.51
C VAL A 171 11.07 11.33 -17.17
N GLU A 172 11.16 12.61 -16.82
CA GLU A 172 12.39 13.24 -16.35
C GLU A 172 12.84 12.66 -15.01
N GLU A 173 14.13 12.83 -14.67
CA GLU A 173 14.75 12.21 -13.50
C GLU A 173 14.09 12.69 -12.18
N ASP A 174 13.76 13.97 -12.07
CA ASP A 174 13.09 14.55 -10.90
C ASP A 174 11.69 13.94 -10.68
N LYS A 175 10.94 13.68 -11.77
CA LYS A 175 9.63 13.02 -11.72
C LYS A 175 9.76 11.54 -11.37
N ALA A 176 10.77 10.85 -11.89
CA ALA A 176 11.08 9.48 -11.49
C ALA A 176 11.40 9.39 -9.99
N GLU A 177 12.21 10.31 -9.46
CA GLU A 177 12.50 10.40 -8.02
C GLU A 177 11.23 10.59 -7.19
N TYR A 178 10.32 11.46 -7.64
CA TYR A 178 9.03 11.66 -6.98
C TYR A 178 8.17 10.37 -6.97
N PHE A 179 8.14 9.64 -8.08
CA PHE A 179 7.43 8.35 -8.15
C PHE A 179 8.00 7.36 -7.14
N PHE A 180 9.33 7.23 -7.06
CA PHE A 180 9.96 6.32 -6.11
C PHE A 180 9.62 6.66 -4.65
N TRP A 181 9.66 7.94 -4.28
CA TRP A 181 9.27 8.35 -2.92
C TRP A 181 7.82 8.05 -2.61
N SER A 182 6.93 8.18 -3.60
CA SER A 182 5.50 7.93 -3.41
C SER A 182 5.17 6.48 -3.04
N PHE A 183 5.98 5.51 -3.44
CA PHE A 183 5.76 4.09 -3.13
C PHE A 183 5.73 3.79 -1.63
N ALA A 184 6.44 4.60 -0.82
CA ALA A 184 6.43 4.47 0.63
C ALA A 184 5.08 4.83 1.27
N PHE A 185 4.22 5.55 0.55
CA PHE A 185 2.94 6.06 1.04
C PHE A 185 1.72 5.31 0.48
N ILE A 186 1.94 4.20 -0.22
CA ILE A 186 0.85 3.36 -0.71
C ILE A 186 0.17 2.68 0.50
N PRO A 187 -1.13 2.94 0.75
CA PRO A 187 -1.79 2.48 1.98
C PRO A 187 -2.05 0.97 2.00
N ASN A 188 -2.32 0.37 0.83
CA ASN A 188 -2.59 -1.06 0.68
C ASN A 188 -1.67 -1.65 -0.41
N PRO A 189 -0.38 -1.87 -0.11
CA PRO A 189 0.53 -2.50 -1.05
C PRO A 189 0.06 -3.91 -1.45
N THR A 190 0.26 -4.29 -2.71
CA THR A 190 -0.03 -5.66 -3.20
C THR A 190 1.26 -6.39 -3.57
N SER A 191 1.20 -7.73 -3.65
CA SER A 191 2.32 -8.52 -4.14
C SER A 191 2.66 -8.21 -5.61
N GLY A 192 1.67 -7.89 -6.44
CA GLY A 192 1.87 -7.50 -7.83
C GLY A 192 2.63 -6.17 -7.99
N MET A 193 2.37 -5.19 -7.13
CA MET A 193 3.17 -3.96 -7.06
C MET A 193 4.64 -4.27 -6.75
N ILE A 194 4.90 -5.12 -5.75
CA ILE A 194 6.27 -5.49 -5.36
C ILE A 194 6.98 -6.21 -6.51
N ASP A 195 6.30 -7.19 -7.12
CA ASP A 195 6.88 -7.98 -8.21
C ASP A 195 7.22 -7.12 -9.43
N SER A 196 6.33 -6.19 -9.80
CA SER A 196 6.55 -5.28 -10.92
C SER A 196 7.72 -4.30 -10.71
N LEU A 197 7.95 -3.87 -9.46
CA LEU A 197 9.01 -2.91 -9.11
C LEU A 197 10.36 -3.57 -8.80
N ALA A 198 10.38 -4.83 -8.37
CA ALA A 198 11.61 -5.54 -7.99
C ALA A 198 12.72 -5.51 -9.09
N PRO A 199 12.42 -5.60 -10.40
CA PRO A 199 13.43 -5.48 -11.45
C PRO A 199 14.17 -4.12 -11.46
N LEU A 200 13.53 -3.03 -11.03
CA LEU A 200 14.13 -1.70 -11.01
C LEU A 200 15.36 -1.63 -10.09
N LEU A 201 15.38 -2.42 -9.02
CA LEU A 201 16.51 -2.52 -8.08
C LEU A 201 17.78 -3.09 -8.72
N LYS A 202 17.65 -3.84 -9.83
CA LYS A 202 18.78 -4.41 -10.57
C LYS A 202 19.34 -3.44 -11.62
N SER A 203 18.63 -2.35 -11.90
CA SER A 203 19.08 -1.37 -12.89
C SER A 203 20.39 -0.72 -12.42
N PRO A 204 21.39 -0.55 -13.29
CA PRO A 204 22.59 0.21 -12.94
C PRO A 204 22.26 1.68 -12.63
N ARG A 205 21.14 2.20 -13.17
CA ARG A 205 20.62 3.55 -12.90
C ARG A 205 19.71 3.63 -11.66
N ALA A 206 19.63 2.56 -10.86
CA ALA A 206 18.78 2.55 -9.68
C ALA A 206 19.30 3.56 -8.63
N SER A 207 18.54 4.65 -8.48
CA SER A 207 18.81 5.75 -7.55
C SER A 207 18.56 5.36 -6.09
N GLN A 208 18.93 6.26 -5.18
CA GLN A 208 18.67 6.07 -3.75
C GLN A 208 17.16 5.96 -3.45
N SER A 209 16.33 6.82 -4.04
CA SER A 209 14.88 6.77 -3.83
C SER A 209 14.30 5.46 -4.34
N CYS A 210 14.80 4.89 -5.44
CA CYS A 210 14.37 3.57 -5.93
C CYS A 210 14.57 2.48 -4.86
N PHE A 211 15.76 2.38 -4.28
CA PHE A 211 16.03 1.40 -3.22
C PHE A 211 15.13 1.62 -2.00
N LEU A 212 15.00 2.87 -1.54
CA LEU A 212 14.25 3.17 -0.32
C LEU A 212 12.73 3.07 -0.52
N GLY A 213 12.19 3.55 -1.64
CA GLY A 213 10.78 3.49 -1.98
C GLY A 213 10.27 2.06 -2.16
N VAL A 214 10.99 1.24 -2.93
CA VAL A 214 10.61 -0.18 -3.14
C VAL A 214 10.69 -0.98 -1.84
N THR A 215 11.73 -0.76 -1.02
CA THR A 215 11.83 -1.47 0.27
C THR A 215 10.83 -0.97 1.32
N ALA A 216 10.43 0.31 1.28
CA ALA A 216 9.34 0.83 2.11
C ALA A 216 8.00 0.18 1.72
N LEU A 217 7.74 0.01 0.43
CA LEU A 217 6.55 -0.70 -0.06
C LEU A 217 6.50 -2.14 0.45
N VAL A 218 7.63 -2.86 0.39
CA VAL A 218 7.75 -4.23 0.92
C VAL A 218 7.50 -4.25 2.43
N HIS A 219 8.02 -3.28 3.18
CA HIS A 219 7.75 -3.17 4.60
C HIS A 219 6.26 -2.96 4.89
N GLY A 220 5.61 -2.02 4.20
CA GLY A 220 4.16 -1.77 4.32
C GLY A 220 3.33 -3.02 4.01
N PHE A 221 3.68 -3.75 2.95
CA PHE A 221 3.04 -5.03 2.63
C PHE A 221 3.16 -6.04 3.78
N CYS A 222 4.36 -6.19 4.34
CA CYS A 222 4.65 -7.11 5.42
C CYS A 222 4.05 -6.72 6.78
N LEU A 223 3.71 -5.44 6.99
CA LEU A 223 2.94 -5.02 8.16
C LEU A 223 1.47 -5.46 8.07
N ALA A 224 0.92 -5.49 6.85
CA ALA A 224 -0.48 -5.84 6.61
C ALA A 224 -0.73 -7.36 6.44
N HIS A 225 0.29 -8.15 6.13
CA HIS A 225 0.15 -9.58 5.82
C HIS A 225 0.97 -10.46 6.75
N SER A 226 0.31 -11.36 7.47
CA SER A 226 0.97 -12.43 8.22
C SER A 226 1.70 -13.39 7.27
N SER A 227 2.91 -13.82 7.63
CA SER A 227 3.75 -14.74 6.83
C SER A 227 4.22 -14.17 5.48
N CYS A 228 4.40 -12.85 5.37
CA CYS A 228 4.83 -12.19 4.13
C CYS A 228 6.16 -12.72 3.56
N GLU A 229 7.03 -13.31 4.38
CA GLU A 229 8.31 -13.91 4.00
C GLU A 229 8.17 -15.11 3.06
N THR A 230 6.98 -15.71 3.00
CA THR A 230 6.65 -16.82 2.09
C THR A 230 6.23 -16.33 0.70
N VAL A 231 5.94 -15.04 0.53
CA VAL A 231 5.44 -14.47 -0.72
C VAL A 231 6.58 -14.35 -1.74
N PRO A 232 6.45 -14.94 -2.96
CA PRO A 232 7.53 -14.95 -3.96
C PRO A 232 8.06 -13.56 -4.34
N ALA A 233 7.16 -12.57 -4.45
CA ALA A 233 7.52 -11.19 -4.78
C ALA A 233 8.46 -10.59 -3.72
N VAL A 234 8.16 -10.80 -2.44
CA VAL A 234 8.98 -10.36 -1.30
C VAL A 234 10.33 -11.08 -1.31
N GLN A 235 10.32 -12.40 -1.48
CA GLN A 235 11.54 -13.20 -1.58
C GLN A 235 12.45 -12.75 -2.72
N SER A 236 11.86 -12.33 -3.86
CA SER A 236 12.62 -11.80 -5.00
C SER A 236 13.40 -10.54 -4.62
N VAL A 237 12.77 -9.59 -3.91
CA VAL A 237 13.42 -8.38 -3.41
C VAL A 237 14.51 -8.71 -2.40
N VAL A 238 14.21 -9.55 -1.40
CA VAL A 238 15.18 -9.97 -0.38
C VAL A 238 16.39 -10.65 -1.00
N ARG A 239 16.18 -11.51 -2.01
CA ARG A 239 17.26 -12.15 -2.77
C ARG A 239 18.10 -11.14 -3.56
N ILE A 240 17.48 -10.10 -4.13
CA ILE A 240 18.22 -9.02 -4.81
C ILE A 240 19.12 -8.29 -3.81
N LEU A 241 18.58 -7.89 -2.66
CA LEU A 241 19.34 -7.22 -1.61
C LEU A 241 20.46 -8.11 -1.06
N GLY A 242 20.19 -9.41 -0.84
CA GLY A 242 21.20 -10.38 -0.39
C GLY A 242 22.35 -10.56 -1.38
N LYS A 243 22.09 -10.49 -2.69
CA LYS A 243 23.15 -10.52 -3.71
C LYS A 243 24.08 -9.31 -3.61
N PHE A 244 23.56 -8.12 -3.31
CA PHE A 244 24.39 -6.94 -3.08
C PHE A 244 25.30 -7.08 -1.85
N LEU A 245 24.87 -7.79 -0.80
CA LEU A 245 25.69 -8.00 0.40
C LEU A 245 26.88 -8.95 0.15
N GLY A 246 26.76 -9.90 -0.78
CA GLY A 246 27.81 -10.90 -1.03
C GLY A 246 28.16 -11.78 0.19
N GLY A 247 27.32 -11.81 1.23
CA GLY A 247 27.50 -12.56 2.47
C GLY A 247 28.30 -11.85 3.57
N ASN A 248 29.22 -10.95 3.24
CA ASN A 248 30.10 -10.28 4.22
C ASN A 248 30.39 -8.80 3.92
N CYS A 249 29.61 -8.15 3.05
CA CYS A 249 29.71 -6.72 2.74
C CYS A 249 31.13 -6.26 2.35
N THR A 250 31.90 -7.07 1.62
CA THR A 250 33.20 -6.66 1.10
C THR A 250 33.05 -5.53 0.09
N VAL A 251 33.79 -4.44 0.30
CA VAL A 251 33.84 -3.26 -0.57
C VAL A 251 35.29 -2.99 -0.97
N GLN A 252 35.52 -2.60 -2.21
CA GLN A 252 36.86 -2.36 -2.76
C GLN A 252 37.23 -0.86 -2.82
N ASP A 253 36.24 0.02 -2.98
CA ASP A 253 36.44 1.47 -3.07
C ASP A 253 35.29 2.27 -2.39
N SER A 254 35.39 3.61 -2.46
CA SER A 254 34.43 4.54 -1.84
C SER A 254 33.05 4.57 -2.51
N GLU A 255 32.96 4.28 -3.81
CA GLU A 255 31.68 4.24 -4.53
C GLU A 255 30.90 2.99 -4.11
N HIS A 256 31.59 1.84 -4.08
CA HIS A 256 31.05 0.58 -3.57
C HIS A 256 30.67 0.68 -2.09
N LEU A 257 31.41 1.47 -1.28
CA LEU A 257 31.04 1.76 0.09
C LEU A 257 29.70 2.51 0.17
N SER A 258 29.53 3.58 -0.59
CA SER A 258 28.29 4.37 -0.62
C SER A 258 27.10 3.53 -1.07
N LYS A 259 27.29 2.70 -2.11
CA LYS A 259 26.26 1.78 -2.59
C LYS A 259 25.92 0.71 -1.56
N MET A 260 26.92 0.14 -0.88
CA MET A 260 26.71 -0.83 0.19
C MET A 260 25.92 -0.22 1.37
N GLN A 261 26.23 1.02 1.76
CA GLN A 261 25.48 1.73 2.80
C GLN A 261 24.02 1.96 2.41
N LEU A 262 23.76 2.33 1.15
CA LEU A 262 22.39 2.44 0.62
C LEU A 262 21.65 1.10 0.71
N VAL A 263 22.29 0.00 0.29
CA VAL A 263 21.71 -1.35 0.36
C VAL A 263 21.40 -1.74 1.81
N LEU A 264 22.32 -1.53 2.74
CA LEU A 264 22.10 -1.78 4.17
C LEU A 264 20.92 -0.97 4.71
N LYS A 265 20.79 0.29 4.31
CA LYS A 265 19.63 1.13 4.65
C LYS A 265 18.34 0.58 4.06
N ALA A 266 18.34 0.14 2.79
CA ALA A 266 17.18 -0.48 2.15
C ALA A 266 16.75 -1.77 2.85
N ILE A 267 17.71 -2.60 3.27
CA ILE A 267 17.45 -3.82 4.05
C ILE A 267 16.81 -3.49 5.40
N GLY A 268 17.35 -2.51 6.12
CA GLY A 268 16.75 -2.03 7.36
C GLY A 268 15.34 -1.47 7.15
N ASN A 269 15.12 -0.79 6.01
CA ASN A 269 13.83 -0.22 5.64
C ASN A 269 12.79 -1.28 5.29
N ALA A 270 13.18 -2.41 4.69
CA ALA A 270 12.31 -3.55 4.42
C ALA A 270 11.81 -4.26 5.70
N GLY A 271 12.47 -4.03 6.84
CA GLY A 271 12.03 -4.50 8.16
C GLY A 271 11.91 -6.03 8.26
N LEU A 272 10.73 -6.52 8.64
CA LEU A 272 10.44 -7.95 8.83
C LEU A 272 10.79 -8.81 7.61
N ALA A 273 10.56 -8.29 6.40
CA ALA A 273 10.86 -9.00 5.15
C ALA A 273 12.33 -9.40 5.04
N ALA A 274 13.24 -8.60 5.61
CA ALA A 274 14.67 -8.80 5.54
C ALA A 274 15.21 -9.77 6.61
N ALA A 275 14.36 -10.40 7.43
CA ALA A 275 14.78 -11.35 8.46
C ALA A 275 15.77 -12.43 7.97
N PRO A 276 15.63 -13.01 6.75
CA PRO A 276 16.58 -13.99 6.22
C PRO A 276 18.01 -13.47 6.03
N LEU A 277 18.22 -12.16 6.01
CA LEU A 277 19.55 -11.54 5.84
C LEU A 277 20.27 -11.27 7.16
N ALA A 278 19.69 -11.62 8.31
CA ALA A 278 20.23 -11.30 9.63
C ALA A 278 21.69 -11.77 9.83
N ALA A 279 22.02 -13.02 9.44
CA ALA A 279 23.37 -13.57 9.59
C ALA A 279 24.42 -12.82 8.76
N ALA A 280 24.06 -12.43 7.52
CA ALA A 280 24.94 -11.63 6.67
C ALA A 280 25.17 -10.25 7.30
N LEU A 281 24.12 -9.59 7.81
CA LEU A 281 24.26 -8.30 8.50
C LEU A 281 25.10 -8.42 9.78
N GLY A 282 24.94 -9.50 10.55
CA GLY A 282 25.75 -9.79 11.73
C GLY A 282 27.24 -9.88 11.38
N SER A 283 27.55 -10.63 10.33
CA SER A 283 28.91 -10.74 9.80
C SER A 283 29.47 -9.38 9.37
N CYS A 284 28.69 -8.57 8.65
CA CYS A 284 29.10 -7.23 8.22
C CYS A 284 29.37 -6.28 9.39
N ALA A 285 28.59 -6.38 10.47
CA ALA A 285 28.78 -5.58 11.67
C ALA A 285 30.02 -5.99 12.50
N ALA A 286 30.31 -7.30 12.55
CA ALA A 286 31.36 -7.88 13.39
C ALA A 286 32.77 -7.77 12.80
N LEU A 287 32.91 -7.84 11.47
CA LEU A 287 34.20 -7.85 10.78
C LEU A 287 34.94 -6.51 10.92
N ARG A 288 35.95 -6.47 11.80
CA ARG A 288 36.75 -5.26 12.12
C ARG A 288 37.48 -4.62 10.94
N ARG A 289 37.71 -5.38 9.86
CA ARG A 289 38.34 -4.89 8.63
C ARG A 289 37.45 -3.91 7.84
N HIS A 290 36.14 -3.89 8.09
CA HIS A 290 35.26 -2.95 7.42
C HIS A 290 35.35 -1.55 8.04
N PRO A 291 35.14 -0.49 7.23
CA PRO A 291 35.00 0.87 7.72
C PRO A 291 33.92 0.97 8.81
N LEU A 292 34.12 1.89 9.76
CA LEU A 292 33.22 2.09 10.89
C LEU A 292 31.78 2.39 10.41
N GLU A 293 31.66 3.19 9.35
CA GLU A 293 30.40 3.64 8.79
C GLU A 293 29.60 2.46 8.18
N LEU A 294 30.29 1.50 7.56
CA LEU A 294 29.65 0.27 7.05
C LEU A 294 29.15 -0.59 8.22
N ARG A 295 30.00 -0.79 9.23
CA ARG A 295 29.64 -1.58 10.42
C ARG A 295 28.44 -0.97 11.15
N LEU A 296 28.43 0.36 11.30
CA LEU A 296 27.32 1.08 11.91
C LEU A 296 26.03 0.95 11.10
N ALA A 297 26.11 1.07 9.76
CA ALA A 297 24.96 0.87 8.89
C ALA A 297 24.40 -0.56 9.00
N ALA A 298 25.26 -1.57 9.10
CA ALA A 298 24.84 -2.96 9.30
C ALA A 298 24.13 -3.17 10.66
N VAL A 299 24.65 -2.57 11.74
CA VAL A 299 23.99 -2.58 13.06
C VAL A 299 22.62 -1.87 13.00
N GLN A 300 22.53 -0.73 12.31
CA GLN A 300 21.27 -0.01 12.15
C GLN A 300 20.24 -0.82 11.36
N ALA A 301 20.67 -1.55 10.34
CA ALA A 301 19.81 -2.47 9.60
C ALA A 301 19.30 -3.60 10.50
N LEU A 302 20.19 -4.32 11.21
CA LEU A 302 19.84 -5.37 12.18
C LEU A 302 18.80 -4.92 13.20
N ARG A 303 18.92 -3.68 13.69
CA ARG A 303 17.99 -3.09 14.67
C ARG A 303 16.57 -2.88 14.15
N ARG A 304 16.29 -3.10 12.86
CA ARG A 304 14.94 -3.04 12.27
C ARG A 304 14.32 -4.43 12.03
N LEU A 305 15.11 -5.50 12.13
CA LEU A 305 14.65 -6.89 11.97
C LEU A 305 13.97 -7.40 13.27
N PRO A 306 13.10 -8.44 13.24
CA PRO A 306 12.50 -8.96 14.48
C PRO A 306 13.56 -9.51 15.44
N CYS A 307 13.35 -9.38 16.75
CA CYS A 307 14.33 -9.75 17.77
C CYS A 307 14.73 -11.23 17.71
N SER A 308 13.80 -12.13 17.35
CA SER A 308 14.08 -13.56 17.15
C SER A 308 15.19 -13.82 16.13
N ALA A 309 15.29 -12.98 15.10
CA ALA A 309 16.35 -13.06 14.10
C ALA A 309 17.69 -12.45 14.57
N ARG A 310 17.71 -11.64 15.64
CA ARG A 310 18.91 -10.95 16.16
C ARG A 310 19.69 -11.77 17.19
N VAL A 311 18.99 -12.55 18.01
CA VAL A 311 19.55 -13.23 19.20
C VAL A 311 20.59 -14.28 18.83
N SER A 312 20.52 -14.85 17.62
CA SER A 312 21.50 -15.85 17.16
C SER A 312 22.86 -15.28 16.73
N GLU A 313 22.96 -13.98 16.42
CA GLU A 313 24.10 -13.45 15.65
C GLU A 313 24.92 -12.37 16.39
N LEU A 314 24.37 -11.72 17.43
CA LEU A 314 25.02 -10.61 18.15
C LEU A 314 25.65 -10.99 19.49
N LEU A 315 25.46 -12.22 19.96
CA LEU A 315 26.18 -12.72 21.13
C LEU A 315 27.48 -13.38 20.66
N PRO A 316 28.67 -12.84 21.03
CA PRO A 316 29.87 -13.63 20.91
C PRO A 316 29.64 -14.89 21.74
N ARG A 317 29.73 -16.07 21.12
CA ARG A 317 29.96 -17.30 21.88
C ARG A 317 31.24 -17.04 22.68
N GLY A 318 31.07 -16.82 23.98
CA GLY A 318 32.18 -16.68 24.91
C GLY A 318 33.10 -17.90 24.78
N ALA A 319 34.39 -17.61 24.83
CA ALA A 319 35.47 -18.60 24.88
C ALA A 319 35.25 -19.63 25.98
#